data_AF-A0A2T6FFL4-F1
#
_entry.id   AF-A0A2T6FFL4-F1
#
_cell.length_a   1.000
_cell.length_b   1.000
_cell.length_c   1.000
_cell.angle_alpha   90.00
_cell.angle_beta   90.00
_cell.angle_gamma   90.00
#
_symmetry.space_group_name_H-M   'P 1'
#
loop_
_entity.id
_entity.type
_entity.pdbx_description
1 polymer ?
#
loop_
_entity_poly.entity_id
_entity_poly.type
_entity_poly.pdbx_seq_one_letter_code
_entity_poly.pdbx_strand_id
1 'polypeptide(L)'
;MQQSIFSAFLNIHEGNMHNKFALVLLSSSVLVACGGGGGGDKSPPINTTSTPVVSSSSSVSTSTSASSSSVSAVVLQGQFKDTSISGLHFVSGGQSGNTNSTGTFSYEEGKDITFSIGGITLGTTPGKALITPIHLIADGSSDSVAVQNMVRFLLMLDADGYAGNGLQISNKVQTAAASWAQIDFAATDFAQNLTTIMSAATAADGGAHQLPTADLAKKHIEGTHACNYSGVFKGDFSGDSKGKIALVANPASGDVSGFSQQENGGAVIELSDVKPLDYNQATAFETGNSTDKSSFIGSFTTASTINGTWKKENATGAFTANRVGGSTTALYQFSASFNGSESGLLAFNIDSANKVTGSIYNLTTNETQSLTGNVKGPNLNVTVGSNKLQGLLNLEAGTLTGTWSDSTKGTSGTFTGGGCQLNPAPLTINGFHSWKIGSDPASTQLIPTSGTDPLIVLDGSPVARVRMTVSPWGEMSFPIAAFDSTGEAETINLSGSSFIEITYKANQKVNLQLRQYAVHGGTHNQITLPAASEFTTVTIPFTDFKGGLTPLDLTKVAKFNFALLSNNTTDGYAELIVKGFKIDKFN
;
A
#
# COMPACT_ATOMS: atom_id res chain seq x y z
N MET A 1 -0.46 -0.80 60.98
CA MET A 1 -1.57 -0.97 61.93
C MET A 1 -2.80 -1.38 61.09
N GLN A 2 -3.27 -2.61 61.31
CA GLN A 2 -4.54 -3.26 60.88
C GLN A 2 -4.85 -3.36 59.36
N GLN A 3 -4.82 -4.58 58.77
CA GLN A 3 -5.87 -5.62 58.75
C GLN A 3 -7.14 -5.14 58.03
N SER A 4 -7.50 -5.66 56.84
CA SER A 4 -8.08 -6.99 56.56
C SER A 4 -9.35 -7.29 57.38
N ILE A 5 -10.39 -7.79 56.71
CA ILE A 5 -11.45 -8.73 57.16
C ILE A 5 -12.78 -8.44 56.42
N PHE A 6 -13.27 -9.41 55.64
CA PHE A 6 -14.58 -10.12 55.76
C PHE A 6 -14.73 -11.06 54.55
N SER A 7 -14.46 -12.38 54.65
CA SER A 7 -15.33 -13.50 55.10
C SER A 7 -16.40 -13.91 54.06
N ALA A 8 -16.86 -15.15 53.87
CA ALA A 8 -16.40 -16.52 54.14
C ALA A 8 -17.50 -17.50 53.62
N PHE A 9 -17.10 -18.76 53.34
CA PHE A 9 -17.89 -20.02 53.33
C PHE A 9 -18.98 -20.29 52.26
N LEU A 10 -18.80 -21.37 51.48
CA LEU A 10 -19.46 -22.67 51.72
C LEU A 10 -18.75 -23.81 50.97
N ASN A 11 -19.00 -25.05 51.41
CA ASN A 11 -18.16 -26.23 51.27
C ASN A 11 -18.95 -27.39 50.60
N ILE A 12 -18.23 -28.38 50.05
CA ILE A 12 -18.62 -29.79 49.76
C ILE A 12 -19.38 -30.10 48.45
N HIS A 13 -18.75 -30.88 47.54
CA HIS A 13 -19.07 -32.31 47.31
C HIS A 13 -18.06 -33.02 46.39
N GLU A 14 -17.43 -34.08 46.91
CA GLU A 14 -16.77 -35.15 46.14
C GLU A 14 -17.82 -36.06 45.48
N GLY A 15 -17.54 -36.53 44.26
CA GLY A 15 -18.34 -37.52 43.54
C GLY A 15 -17.51 -38.24 42.49
N ASN A 16 -16.99 -39.40 42.87
CA ASN A 16 -16.22 -40.35 42.08
C ASN A 16 -17.16 -41.17 41.16
N MET A 17 -16.87 -41.33 39.87
CA MET A 17 -17.37 -42.48 39.09
C MET A 17 -16.41 -42.86 37.95
N HIS A 18 -16.00 -44.12 37.99
CA HIS A 18 -15.25 -44.83 36.96
C HIS A 18 -16.15 -45.30 35.80
N ASN A 19 -15.47 -45.61 34.69
CA ASN A 19 -15.67 -46.78 33.82
C ASN A 19 -16.55 -46.60 32.55
N LYS A 20 -15.94 -46.63 31.35
CA LYS A 20 -15.87 -47.82 30.46
C LYS A 20 -15.59 -47.45 28.98
N PHE A 21 -14.58 -48.13 28.45
CA PHE A 21 -14.37 -48.58 27.06
C PHE A 21 -15.48 -48.35 26.02
N ALA A 22 -15.10 -47.78 24.88
CA ALA A 22 -15.65 -48.14 23.58
C ALA A 22 -14.59 -47.96 22.47
N LEU A 23 -14.13 -49.09 21.95
CA LEU A 23 -13.30 -49.27 20.77
C LEU A 23 -14.23 -49.26 19.54
N VAL A 24 -13.99 -48.38 18.55
CA VAL A 24 -14.61 -48.51 17.23
C VAL A 24 -13.52 -48.47 16.16
N LEU A 25 -13.21 -49.68 15.68
CA LEU A 25 -12.56 -49.97 14.41
C LEU A 25 -13.58 -49.76 13.29
N LEU A 26 -13.26 -48.97 12.27
CA LEU A 26 -13.78 -49.21 10.92
C LEU A 26 -12.73 -48.90 9.86
N SER A 27 -12.49 -49.91 9.05
CA SER A 27 -11.52 -50.04 7.97
C SER A 27 -12.19 -49.89 6.60
N SER A 28 -11.36 -49.54 5.61
CA SER A 28 -11.43 -49.91 4.19
C SER A 28 -12.19 -49.02 3.19
N SER A 29 -11.37 -48.27 2.43
CA SER A 29 -11.24 -48.23 0.97
C SER A 29 -12.36 -48.74 0.06
N VAL A 30 -12.80 -47.91 -0.89
CA VAL A 30 -13.21 -48.33 -2.24
C VAL A 30 -12.80 -47.26 -3.27
N LEU A 31 -12.00 -47.68 -4.26
CA LEU A 31 -11.77 -47.02 -5.55
C LEU A 31 -12.89 -47.42 -6.52
N VAL A 32 -13.47 -46.46 -7.26
CA VAL A 32 -14.18 -46.74 -8.52
C VAL A 32 -13.79 -45.69 -9.55
N ALA A 33 -13.13 -46.16 -10.60
CA ALA A 33 -13.01 -45.49 -11.88
C ALA A 33 -14.24 -45.83 -12.73
N CYS A 34 -14.73 -44.87 -13.51
CA CYS A 34 -15.51 -45.16 -14.72
C CYS A 34 -15.34 -44.00 -15.71
N GLY A 35 -14.95 -44.34 -16.94
CA GLY A 35 -14.84 -43.43 -18.07
C GLY A 35 -16.05 -43.47 -19.01
N GLY A 36 -15.99 -42.60 -20.03
CA GLY A 36 -16.94 -42.49 -21.16
C GLY A 36 -17.36 -41.03 -21.35
N GLY A 37 -17.25 -40.33 -22.49
CA GLY A 37 -16.92 -40.70 -23.87
C GLY A 37 -18.04 -40.27 -24.83
N GLY A 38 -17.78 -39.36 -25.77
CA GLY A 38 -18.42 -39.38 -27.11
C GLY A 38 -19.06 -38.09 -27.67
N GLY A 39 -18.61 -37.71 -28.89
CA GLY A 39 -19.33 -36.94 -29.91
C GLY A 39 -18.63 -35.63 -30.34
N GLY A 40 -18.08 -35.42 -31.54
CA GLY A 40 -18.10 -36.15 -32.81
C GLY A 40 -18.81 -35.34 -33.90
N ASP A 41 -18.05 -34.81 -34.86
CA ASP A 41 -18.37 -34.61 -36.31
C ASP A 41 -17.54 -33.46 -36.91
N LYS A 42 -17.10 -33.41 -38.18
CA LYS A 42 -16.87 -34.33 -39.30
C LYS A 42 -16.23 -33.45 -40.40
N SER A 43 -15.07 -33.86 -40.92
CA SER A 43 -14.60 -33.96 -42.33
C SER A 43 -15.16 -33.01 -43.44
N PRO A 44 -14.43 -32.74 -44.57
CA PRO A 44 -13.62 -33.74 -45.29
C PRO A 44 -12.30 -33.30 -45.99
N PRO A 45 -11.54 -34.28 -46.52
CA PRO A 45 -10.20 -34.13 -47.10
C PRO A 45 -10.18 -34.31 -48.63
N ILE A 46 -9.08 -33.93 -49.31
CA ILE A 46 -8.69 -34.54 -50.60
C ILE A 46 -7.16 -34.77 -50.66
N ASN A 47 -6.84 -35.95 -51.16
CA ASN A 47 -5.57 -36.66 -51.21
C ASN A 47 -4.79 -36.39 -52.51
N THR A 48 -3.49 -36.69 -52.47
CA THR A 48 -2.44 -36.59 -53.49
C THR A 48 -2.55 -37.53 -54.70
N THR A 49 -2.11 -37.11 -55.90
CA THR A 49 -1.38 -37.85 -56.97
C THR A 49 -1.11 -36.86 -58.13
N SER A 50 -0.05 -36.80 -58.95
CA SER A 50 0.93 -37.75 -59.49
C SER A 50 2.05 -37.00 -60.29
N THR A 51 3.27 -37.54 -60.33
CA THR A 51 4.45 -37.20 -61.20
C THR A 51 4.27 -37.69 -62.67
N PRO A 52 5.18 -37.54 -63.70
CA PRO A 52 6.64 -37.25 -63.67
C PRO A 52 7.30 -36.45 -64.85
N VAL A 53 8.65 -36.35 -64.83
CA VAL A 53 9.68 -36.05 -65.88
C VAL A 53 9.76 -34.58 -66.39
N VAL A 54 10.90 -33.87 -66.53
CA VAL A 54 12.24 -34.18 -67.07
C VAL A 54 13.31 -33.20 -66.52
N SER A 55 14.55 -33.70 -66.42
CA SER A 55 15.79 -33.06 -65.96
C SER A 55 16.24 -31.82 -66.74
N SER A 56 16.81 -30.84 -66.03
CA SER A 56 18.04 -30.14 -66.47
C SER A 56 18.71 -29.37 -65.31
N SER A 57 20.03 -29.45 -65.30
CA SER A 57 20.99 -28.99 -64.29
C SER A 57 21.28 -27.49 -64.35
N SER A 58 21.39 -26.81 -63.20
CA SER A 58 22.48 -25.84 -62.94
C SER A 58 22.39 -25.16 -61.56
N SER A 59 23.48 -25.32 -60.80
CA SER A 59 24.10 -24.40 -59.83
C SER A 59 23.27 -23.75 -58.70
N VAL A 60 23.48 -24.31 -57.52
CA VAL A 60 23.48 -23.73 -56.18
C VAL A 60 23.83 -22.23 -56.13
N SER A 61 22.98 -21.46 -55.45
CA SER A 61 23.35 -20.22 -54.76
C SER A 61 22.57 -20.18 -53.45
N THR A 62 23.24 -20.62 -52.39
CA THR A 62 22.71 -20.70 -51.03
C THR A 62 22.74 -19.29 -50.42
N SER A 63 21.62 -18.56 -50.47
CA SER A 63 21.39 -17.44 -49.56
C SER A 63 21.00 -18.00 -48.20
N THR A 64 21.99 -18.11 -47.33
CA THR A 64 21.81 -18.33 -45.89
C THR A 64 21.10 -17.13 -45.31
N SER A 65 19.77 -17.15 -45.36
CA SER A 65 18.94 -16.33 -44.49
C SER A 65 19.17 -16.84 -43.07
N ALA A 66 20.13 -16.21 -42.38
CA ALA A 66 20.30 -16.37 -40.95
C ALA A 66 18.99 -15.92 -40.30
N SER A 67 18.13 -16.87 -39.98
CA SER A 67 17.02 -16.68 -39.06
C SER A 67 17.65 -16.39 -37.71
N SER A 68 17.90 -15.11 -37.43
CA SER A 68 18.21 -14.63 -36.11
C SER A 68 17.00 -14.94 -35.24
N SER A 69 17.09 -16.02 -34.48
CA SER A 69 16.20 -16.32 -33.36
C SER A 69 16.34 -15.17 -32.35
N SER A 70 15.52 -14.14 -32.52
CA SER A 70 15.37 -13.06 -31.55
C SER A 70 14.78 -13.66 -30.28
N VAL A 71 15.63 -13.91 -29.29
CA VAL A 71 15.17 -14.23 -27.94
C VAL A 71 14.33 -13.03 -27.48
N SER A 72 13.06 -13.27 -27.20
CA SER A 72 12.16 -12.24 -26.67
C SER A 72 12.68 -11.76 -25.31
N ALA A 73 12.74 -10.45 -25.10
CA ALA A 73 13.18 -9.87 -23.83
C ALA A 73 12.31 -10.36 -22.67
N VAL A 74 12.93 -10.69 -21.54
CA VAL A 74 12.23 -11.04 -20.30
C VAL A 74 11.80 -9.74 -19.63
N VAL A 75 10.48 -9.51 -19.54
CA VAL A 75 9.89 -8.33 -18.90
C VAL A 75 9.49 -8.69 -17.47
N LEU A 76 10.01 -7.92 -16.52
CA LEU A 76 9.74 -8.04 -15.08
C LEU A 76 8.98 -6.81 -14.58
N GLN A 77 8.43 -6.91 -13.37
CA GLN A 77 7.77 -5.80 -12.68
C GLN A 77 8.55 -5.39 -11.43
N GLY A 78 8.58 -4.09 -11.18
CA GLY A 78 9.14 -3.51 -9.96
C GLY A 78 8.25 -2.40 -9.41
N GLN A 79 8.58 -1.89 -8.24
CA GLN A 79 7.90 -0.75 -7.61
C GLN A 79 8.90 0.36 -7.34
N PHE A 80 8.54 1.59 -7.71
CA PHE A 80 9.23 2.79 -7.28
C PHE A 80 8.62 3.26 -5.97
N LYS A 81 9.44 3.37 -4.92
CA LYS A 81 9.00 3.63 -3.55
C LYS A 81 9.66 4.88 -2.97
N ASP A 82 8.82 5.84 -2.61
CA ASP A 82 9.05 7.00 -1.76
C ASP A 82 7.71 7.31 -1.05
N THR A 83 7.18 6.32 -0.32
CA THR A 83 5.77 5.85 -0.34
C THR A 83 5.39 5.12 -1.64
N SER A 84 4.13 5.07 -2.07
CA SER A 84 3.77 4.70 -3.46
C SER A 84 3.67 5.96 -4.31
N ILE A 85 4.23 5.98 -5.53
CA ILE A 85 4.16 7.17 -6.42
C ILE A 85 3.57 6.83 -7.78
N SER A 86 2.52 7.55 -8.18
CA SER A 86 1.94 7.46 -9.52
C SER A 86 2.42 8.62 -10.40
N GLY A 87 2.52 8.37 -11.70
CA GLY A 87 2.81 9.41 -12.69
C GLY A 87 4.30 9.66 -12.96
N LEU A 88 5.22 8.82 -12.47
CA LEU A 88 6.61 8.84 -12.93
C LEU A 88 6.74 8.13 -14.26
N HIS A 89 7.28 8.80 -15.28
CA HIS A 89 7.59 8.17 -16.55
C HIS A 89 8.86 7.32 -16.42
N PHE A 90 8.82 6.09 -16.92
CA PHE A 90 9.95 5.16 -16.92
C PHE A 90 10.29 4.67 -18.33
N VAL A 91 11.57 4.37 -18.57
CA VAL A 91 12.05 3.70 -19.78
C VAL A 91 13.10 2.65 -19.41
N SER A 92 12.93 1.41 -19.89
CA SER A 92 13.89 0.31 -19.74
C SER A 92 13.84 -0.63 -20.94
N GLY A 93 14.91 -0.66 -21.75
CA GLY A 93 14.89 -1.39 -23.01
C GLY A 93 13.76 -0.93 -23.93
N GLY A 94 12.90 -1.84 -24.36
CA GLY A 94 11.66 -1.54 -25.10
C GLY A 94 10.44 -1.23 -24.22
N GLN A 95 10.56 -1.24 -22.89
CA GLN A 95 9.47 -0.90 -21.97
C GLN A 95 9.45 0.60 -21.69
N SER A 96 8.27 1.21 -21.76
CA SER A 96 8.03 2.58 -21.32
C SER A 96 6.61 2.76 -20.82
N GLY A 97 6.41 3.67 -19.88
CA GLY A 97 5.09 4.00 -19.36
C GLY A 97 5.18 4.88 -18.14
N ASN A 98 4.09 4.96 -17.38
CA ASN A 98 4.05 5.69 -16.12
C ASN A 98 3.79 4.75 -14.96
N THR A 99 4.38 5.05 -13.80
CA THR A 99 4.06 4.30 -12.57
C THR A 99 2.58 4.45 -12.23
N ASN A 100 1.95 3.35 -11.80
CA ASN A 100 0.55 3.36 -11.36
C ASN A 100 0.42 3.79 -9.87
N SER A 101 -0.78 3.72 -9.31
CA SER A 101 -1.07 4.12 -7.92
C SER A 101 -0.28 3.34 -6.84
N THR A 102 0.28 2.17 -7.17
CA THR A 102 1.14 1.39 -6.27
C THR A 102 2.63 1.58 -6.55
N GLY A 103 3.00 2.48 -7.47
CA GLY A 103 4.38 2.70 -7.90
C GLY A 103 4.90 1.67 -8.89
N THR A 104 4.04 0.80 -9.43
CA THR A 104 4.47 -0.32 -10.28
C THR A 104 4.95 0.15 -11.65
N PHE A 105 6.06 -0.41 -12.13
CA PHE A 105 6.62 -0.22 -13.47
C PHE A 105 7.06 -1.56 -14.08
N SER A 106 7.21 -1.61 -15.40
CA SER A 106 7.82 -2.73 -16.12
C SER A 106 9.27 -2.42 -16.51
N TYR A 107 10.12 -3.45 -16.53
CA TYR A 107 11.51 -3.32 -16.95
C TYR A 107 12.01 -4.59 -17.62
N GLU A 108 13.02 -4.48 -18.47
CA GLU A 108 13.67 -5.65 -19.06
C GLU A 108 14.79 -6.16 -18.15
N GLU A 109 14.83 -7.48 -17.93
CA GLU A 109 15.87 -8.09 -17.12
C GLU A 109 17.28 -7.75 -17.66
N GLY A 110 18.15 -7.29 -16.75
CA GLY A 110 19.53 -6.91 -17.08
C GLY A 110 19.67 -5.56 -17.83
N LYS A 111 18.58 -4.83 -18.05
CA LYS A 111 18.62 -3.45 -18.58
C LYS A 111 18.55 -2.43 -17.46
N ASP A 112 19.13 -1.27 -17.72
CA ASP A 112 18.91 -0.09 -16.88
C ASP A 112 17.48 0.43 -17.06
N ILE A 113 17.00 1.15 -16.05
CA ILE A 113 15.74 1.87 -16.05
C ILE A 113 16.01 3.33 -15.67
N THR A 114 15.40 4.24 -16.43
CA THR A 114 15.46 5.69 -16.19
C THR A 114 14.09 6.18 -15.76
N PHE A 115 14.03 6.97 -14.69
CA PHE A 115 12.80 7.63 -14.23
C PHE A 115 12.83 9.13 -14.52
N SER A 116 11.68 9.68 -14.88
CA SER A 116 11.54 11.08 -15.32
C SER A 116 10.14 11.65 -15.01
N ILE A 117 10.04 12.97 -14.96
CA ILE A 117 8.78 13.72 -14.92
C ILE A 117 8.87 14.80 -15.99
N GLY A 118 8.10 14.66 -17.06
CA GLY A 118 8.21 15.55 -18.22
C GLY A 118 9.63 15.58 -18.78
N GLY A 119 10.25 16.76 -18.82
CA GLY A 119 11.62 16.97 -19.29
C GLY A 119 12.71 16.69 -18.23
N ILE A 120 12.34 16.43 -16.98
CA ILE A 120 13.29 16.23 -15.88
C ILE A 120 13.60 14.76 -15.70
N THR A 121 14.87 14.40 -15.83
CA THR A 121 15.36 13.07 -15.47
C THR A 121 15.68 13.02 -13.98
N LEU A 122 15.07 12.07 -13.26
CA LEU A 122 15.33 11.84 -11.83
C LEU A 122 16.61 11.02 -11.63
N GLY A 123 16.86 10.05 -12.51
CA GLY A 123 18.07 9.25 -12.52
C GLY A 123 17.89 7.90 -13.22
N THR A 124 18.98 7.15 -13.28
CA THR A 124 19.08 5.85 -13.96
C THR A 124 19.75 4.84 -13.03
N THR A 125 19.24 3.61 -13.00
CA THR A 125 19.78 2.50 -12.20
C THR A 125 19.54 1.17 -12.93
N PRO A 126 20.28 0.09 -12.62
CA PRO A 126 19.87 -1.25 -13.02
C PRO A 126 18.42 -1.57 -12.62
N GLY A 127 17.66 -2.17 -13.53
CA GLY A 127 16.28 -2.59 -13.28
C GLY A 127 16.20 -3.65 -12.17
N LYS A 128 15.33 -3.41 -11.17
CA LYS A 128 15.11 -4.31 -10.02
C LYS A 128 13.70 -4.16 -9.45
N ALA A 129 13.29 -5.13 -8.65
CA ALA A 129 11.94 -5.20 -8.09
C ALA A 129 11.57 -4.04 -7.14
N LEU A 130 12.56 -3.40 -6.52
CA LEU A 130 12.37 -2.24 -5.63
C LEU A 130 13.39 -1.14 -5.97
N ILE A 131 12.89 0.02 -6.38
CA ILE A 131 13.68 1.21 -6.64
C ILE A 131 13.16 2.33 -5.74
N THR A 132 14.05 3.18 -5.25
CA THR A 132 13.74 4.33 -4.39
C THR A 132 14.65 5.48 -4.82
N PRO A 133 14.41 6.72 -4.38
CA PRO A 133 15.32 7.84 -4.61
C PRO A 133 16.78 7.55 -4.26
N ILE A 134 17.04 6.76 -3.21
CA ILE A 134 18.40 6.34 -2.80
C ILE A 134 19.14 5.60 -3.92
N HIS A 135 18.43 4.82 -4.75
CA HIS A 135 19.02 4.02 -5.81
C HIS A 135 19.34 4.80 -7.09
N LEU A 136 18.74 5.99 -7.26
CA LEU A 136 18.96 6.83 -8.44
C LEU A 136 20.22 7.70 -8.32
N ILE A 137 20.79 7.81 -7.12
CA ILE A 137 21.99 8.59 -6.83
C ILE A 137 23.14 7.62 -6.54
N ALA A 138 24.29 7.82 -7.17
CA ALA A 138 25.49 7.04 -6.88
C ALA A 138 25.87 7.17 -5.40
N ASP A 139 26.14 6.03 -4.75
CA ASP A 139 26.40 5.94 -3.29
C ASP A 139 25.33 6.63 -2.42
N GLY A 140 24.09 6.67 -2.92
CA GLY A 140 22.99 7.36 -2.26
C GLY A 140 22.69 6.84 -0.86
N SER A 141 22.31 7.77 0.01
CA SER A 141 21.83 7.54 1.36
C SER A 141 20.78 8.59 1.76
N SER A 142 20.05 8.37 2.85
CA SER A 142 19.14 9.37 3.42
C SER A 142 19.85 10.68 3.81
N ASP A 143 21.17 10.65 4.02
CA ASP A 143 22.02 11.81 4.31
C ASP A 143 22.53 12.53 3.06
N SER A 144 22.37 11.94 1.88
CA SER A 144 22.83 12.55 0.64
C SER A 144 21.97 13.75 0.26
N VAL A 145 22.59 14.92 0.06
CA VAL A 145 21.89 16.16 -0.35
C VAL A 145 21.04 15.92 -1.61
N ALA A 146 21.57 15.19 -2.59
CA ALA A 146 20.84 14.86 -3.82
C ALA A 146 19.61 13.97 -3.59
N VAL A 147 19.70 12.99 -2.68
CA VAL A 147 18.56 12.15 -2.31
C VAL A 147 17.49 12.98 -1.61
N GLN A 148 17.88 13.80 -0.62
CA GLN A 148 16.96 14.67 0.09
C GLN A 148 16.27 15.65 -0.85
N ASN A 149 17.01 16.31 -1.74
CA ASN A 149 16.43 17.25 -2.70
C ASN A 149 15.51 16.58 -3.71
N MET A 150 15.81 15.36 -4.16
CA MET A 150 14.89 14.58 -4.99
C MET A 150 13.60 14.23 -4.26
N VAL A 151 13.68 13.75 -3.02
CA VAL A 151 12.50 13.46 -2.19
C VAL A 151 11.68 14.74 -1.95
N ARG A 152 12.33 15.88 -1.67
CA ARG A 152 11.66 17.18 -1.54
C ARG A 152 10.91 17.56 -2.81
N PHE A 153 11.50 17.32 -3.98
CA PHE A 153 10.88 17.57 -5.27
C PHE A 153 9.65 16.67 -5.49
N LEU A 154 9.75 15.37 -5.19
CA LEU A 154 8.64 14.42 -5.33
C LEU A 154 7.47 14.78 -4.39
N LEU A 155 7.77 15.06 -3.12
CA LEU A 155 6.77 15.51 -2.14
C LEU A 155 6.12 16.84 -2.53
N MET A 156 6.89 17.76 -3.10
CA MET A 156 6.37 19.05 -3.56
C MET A 156 5.40 18.89 -4.73
N LEU A 157 5.61 17.93 -5.63
CA LEU A 157 4.75 17.73 -6.79
C LEU A 157 3.47 16.92 -6.50
N ASP A 158 3.27 16.48 -5.27
CA ASP A 158 2.07 15.76 -4.87
C ASP A 158 0.82 16.64 -5.03
N ALA A 159 -0.21 16.12 -5.70
CA ALA A 159 -1.37 16.90 -6.11
C ALA A 159 -2.20 17.45 -4.94
N ASP A 160 -2.24 16.73 -3.82
CA ASP A 160 -2.95 17.11 -2.60
C ASP A 160 -2.02 17.53 -1.45
N GLY A 161 -0.70 17.36 -1.62
CA GLY A 161 0.31 17.65 -0.62
C GLY A 161 0.29 16.69 0.58
N TYR A 162 -0.31 15.51 0.46
CA TYR A 162 -0.46 14.51 1.52
C TYR A 162 0.09 13.12 1.12
N ALA A 163 1.39 12.91 1.33
CA ALA A 163 2.07 11.65 1.02
C ALA A 163 1.52 10.38 1.72
N GLY A 164 0.72 10.54 2.80
CA GLY A 164 0.13 9.43 3.55
C GLY A 164 -0.95 8.64 2.80
N ASN A 165 -1.37 9.10 1.61
CA ASN A 165 -2.27 8.39 0.70
C ASN A 165 -1.58 7.98 -0.63
N GLY A 166 -0.25 8.13 -0.71
CA GLY A 166 0.56 7.87 -1.90
C GLY A 166 0.72 9.11 -2.77
N LEU A 167 1.93 9.38 -3.27
CA LEU A 167 2.21 10.56 -4.10
C LEU A 167 1.53 10.45 -5.47
N GLN A 168 0.78 11.49 -5.85
CA GLN A 168 0.10 11.56 -7.14
C GLN A 168 0.63 12.72 -7.97
N ILE A 169 1.44 12.44 -8.99
CA ILE A 169 1.89 13.49 -9.91
C ILE A 169 0.81 13.68 -10.99
N SER A 170 0.13 14.82 -10.99
CA SER A 170 -0.99 15.06 -11.89
C SER A 170 -0.57 15.06 -13.37
N ASN A 171 -1.45 14.61 -14.27
CA ASN A 171 -1.17 14.65 -15.73
C ASN A 171 -0.90 16.08 -16.22
N LYS A 172 -1.50 17.09 -15.56
CA LYS A 172 -1.27 18.51 -15.89
C LYS A 172 0.15 18.95 -15.51
N VAL A 173 0.62 18.57 -14.32
CA VAL A 173 2.00 18.79 -13.89
C VAL A 173 2.98 18.05 -14.80
N GLN A 174 2.73 16.78 -15.14
CA GLN A 174 3.57 16.03 -16.07
C GLN A 174 3.68 16.72 -17.44
N THR A 175 2.56 17.24 -17.96
CA THR A 175 2.53 17.99 -19.22
C THR A 175 3.29 19.30 -19.13
N ALA A 176 3.10 20.07 -18.07
CA ALA A 176 3.83 21.32 -17.83
C ALA A 176 5.34 21.07 -17.71
N ALA A 177 5.71 19.99 -17.01
CA ALA A 177 7.09 19.58 -16.77
C ALA A 177 7.86 19.21 -18.04
N ALA A 178 7.20 18.94 -19.16
CA ALA A 178 7.85 18.69 -20.45
C ALA A 178 8.76 19.86 -20.89
N SER A 179 8.47 21.08 -20.41
CA SER A 179 9.23 22.29 -20.71
C SER A 179 10.20 22.72 -19.60
N TRP A 180 10.23 22.01 -18.46
CA TRP A 180 11.07 22.40 -17.33
C TRP A 180 12.54 22.05 -17.61
N ALA A 181 13.43 22.93 -17.17
CA ALA A 181 14.86 22.68 -17.23
C ALA A 181 15.24 21.54 -16.28
N GLN A 182 16.30 20.81 -16.63
CA GLN A 182 16.85 19.77 -15.77
C GLN A 182 17.24 20.37 -14.40
N ILE A 183 16.85 19.66 -13.34
CA ILE A 183 17.15 20.04 -11.96
C ILE A 183 18.50 19.48 -11.55
N ASP A 184 19.32 20.31 -10.89
CA ASP A 184 20.49 19.85 -10.15
C ASP A 184 20.08 19.48 -8.72
N PHE A 185 19.92 18.19 -8.45
CA PHE A 185 19.57 17.72 -7.11
C PHE A 185 20.72 17.89 -6.11
N ALA A 186 21.97 18.08 -6.55
CA ALA A 186 23.09 18.32 -5.64
C ALA A 186 23.17 19.79 -5.16
N ALA A 187 22.33 20.68 -5.68
CA ALA A 187 22.35 22.09 -5.36
C ALA A 187 22.09 22.36 -3.86
N THR A 188 22.90 23.27 -3.29
CA THR A 188 22.76 23.69 -1.89
C THR A 188 21.69 24.78 -1.70
N ASP A 189 21.40 25.54 -2.75
CA ASP A 189 20.37 26.58 -2.84
C ASP A 189 19.07 26.08 -3.51
N PHE A 190 18.81 24.77 -3.38
CA PHE A 190 17.72 24.06 -4.06
C PHE A 190 16.35 24.75 -4.00
N ALA A 191 15.99 25.34 -2.85
CA ALA A 191 14.70 26.02 -2.68
C ALA A 191 14.54 27.23 -3.62
N GLN A 192 15.62 27.99 -3.85
CA GLN A 192 15.58 29.14 -4.76
C GLN A 192 15.43 28.68 -6.21
N ASN A 193 16.18 27.62 -6.57
CA ASN A 193 16.18 27.05 -7.91
C ASN A 193 14.81 26.47 -8.31
N LEU A 194 13.97 26.08 -7.36
CA LEU A 194 12.62 25.55 -7.61
C LEU A 194 11.49 26.58 -7.65
N THR A 195 11.75 27.87 -7.40
CA THR A 195 10.69 28.89 -7.29
C THR A 195 9.78 28.96 -8.53
N THR A 196 10.38 28.91 -9.72
CA THR A 196 9.64 28.93 -11.01
C THR A 196 8.89 27.63 -11.26
N ILE A 197 9.48 26.49 -10.86
CA ILE A 197 8.87 25.16 -10.97
C ILE A 197 7.65 25.03 -10.06
N MET A 198 7.75 25.44 -8.79
CA MET A 198 6.62 25.44 -7.85
C MET A 198 5.47 26.30 -8.39
N SER A 199 5.78 27.50 -8.88
CA SER A 199 4.77 28.40 -9.48
C SER A 199 4.11 27.78 -10.72
N ALA A 200 4.90 27.10 -11.57
CA ALA A 200 4.38 26.42 -12.76
C ALA A 200 3.53 25.20 -12.41
N ALA A 201 3.89 24.44 -11.37
CA ALA A 201 3.11 23.32 -10.87
C ALA A 201 1.76 23.79 -10.32
N THR A 202 1.75 24.81 -9.45
CA THR A 202 0.51 25.42 -8.92
C THR A 202 -0.38 25.98 -10.03
N ALA A 203 0.21 26.60 -11.06
CA ALA A 203 -0.55 27.05 -12.22
C ALA A 203 -1.13 25.88 -13.04
N ALA A 204 -0.46 24.72 -13.07
CA ALA A 204 -0.88 23.58 -13.86
C ALA A 204 -2.11 22.88 -13.27
N ASP A 205 -2.15 22.62 -11.96
CA ASP A 205 -3.24 21.84 -11.35
C ASP A 205 -3.93 22.46 -10.13
N GLY A 206 -3.45 23.61 -9.63
CA GLY A 206 -4.00 24.28 -8.45
C GLY A 206 -3.50 23.74 -7.12
N GLY A 207 -2.57 22.77 -7.11
CA GLY A 207 -1.93 22.23 -5.92
C GLY A 207 -1.10 23.28 -5.17
N ALA A 208 -0.92 23.06 -3.87
CA ALA A 208 -0.17 23.98 -3.01
C ALA A 208 1.32 24.01 -3.35
N HIS A 209 1.87 22.89 -3.83
CA HIS A 209 3.25 22.69 -4.25
C HIS A 209 4.30 23.34 -3.35
N GLN A 210 4.18 23.07 -2.05
CA GLN A 210 5.11 23.56 -1.05
C GLN A 210 6.32 22.65 -0.95
N LEU A 211 7.51 23.24 -0.99
CA LEU A 211 8.74 22.48 -0.84
C LEU A 211 8.99 22.14 0.63
N PRO A 212 9.03 20.85 1.01
CA PRO A 212 9.33 20.47 2.39
C PRO A 212 10.79 20.75 2.77
N THR A 213 11.08 20.69 4.07
CA THR A 213 12.45 20.80 4.59
C THR A 213 13.26 19.54 4.26
N ALA A 214 14.58 19.67 4.28
CA ALA A 214 15.49 18.54 4.13
C ALA A 214 15.29 17.48 5.23
N ASP A 215 15.07 17.91 6.48
CA ASP A 215 14.80 16.99 7.59
C ASP A 215 13.49 16.21 7.43
N LEU A 216 12.44 16.84 6.89
CA LEU A 216 11.18 16.15 6.62
C LEU A 216 11.39 15.09 5.52
N ALA A 217 12.06 15.48 4.44
CA ALA A 217 12.37 14.57 3.34
C ALA A 217 13.25 13.40 3.77
N LYS A 218 14.26 13.64 4.62
CA LYS A 218 15.08 12.59 5.22
C LYS A 218 14.23 11.61 6.03
N LYS A 219 13.40 12.09 6.96
CA LYS A 219 12.52 11.21 7.75
C LYS A 219 11.54 10.43 6.88
N HIS A 220 11.00 11.06 5.83
CA HIS A 220 10.08 10.43 4.89
C HIS A 220 10.73 9.25 4.14
N ILE A 221 11.94 9.46 3.59
CA ILE A 221 12.64 8.39 2.87
C ILE A 221 13.14 7.29 3.82
N GLU A 222 13.54 7.63 5.06
CA GLU A 222 13.94 6.65 6.08
C GLU A 222 12.75 5.76 6.49
N GLY A 223 11.57 6.34 6.71
CA GLY A 223 10.35 5.59 6.99
C GLY A 223 9.95 4.67 5.82
N THR A 224 10.04 5.17 4.58
CA THR A 224 9.80 4.37 3.38
C THR A 224 10.80 3.22 3.29
N HIS A 225 12.09 3.49 3.51
CA HIS A 225 13.15 2.49 3.46
C HIS A 225 12.92 1.40 4.52
N ALA A 226 12.76 1.79 5.78
CA ALA A 226 12.48 0.86 6.87
C ALA A 226 11.23 0.01 6.60
N CYS A 227 10.17 0.59 6.04
CA CYS A 227 8.95 -0.15 5.73
C CYS A 227 9.16 -1.21 4.65
N ASN A 228 9.83 -0.86 3.54
CA ASN A 228 10.08 -1.82 2.44
C ASN A 228 10.97 -3.00 2.86
N TYR A 229 11.89 -2.78 3.80
CA TYR A 229 12.80 -3.82 4.32
C TYR A 229 12.30 -4.47 5.61
N SER A 230 11.27 -3.92 6.25
CA SER A 230 10.65 -4.51 7.44
C SER A 230 10.11 -5.89 7.19
N GLY A 231 9.96 -6.74 8.20
CA GLY A 231 9.44 -8.08 8.05
C GLY A 231 10.07 -9.07 9.01
N VAL A 232 9.75 -10.34 8.82
CA VAL A 232 10.41 -11.43 9.54
C VAL A 232 11.13 -12.34 8.55
N PHE A 233 12.31 -12.82 8.94
CA PHE A 233 13.21 -13.57 8.08
C PHE A 233 13.69 -14.81 8.82
N LYS A 234 13.73 -15.95 8.14
CA LYS A 234 14.27 -17.18 8.69
C LYS A 234 15.38 -17.72 7.80
N GLY A 235 16.35 -18.38 8.39
CA GLY A 235 17.33 -19.13 7.64
C GLY A 235 18.36 -19.82 8.53
N ASP A 236 19.55 -19.99 7.98
CA ASP A 236 20.58 -20.84 8.54
C ASP A 236 21.90 -20.07 8.63
N PHE A 237 22.69 -20.38 9.66
CA PHE A 237 24.09 -20.01 9.72
C PHE A 237 24.98 -21.25 9.70
N SER A 238 26.17 -21.11 9.12
CA SER A 238 27.14 -22.20 8.92
C SER A 238 28.57 -21.67 8.99
N GLY A 239 29.58 -22.55 9.02
CA GLY A 239 30.99 -22.21 9.19
C GLY A 239 31.59 -23.11 10.26
N ASP A 240 32.25 -22.50 11.25
CA ASP A 240 32.80 -23.22 12.42
C ASP A 240 31.70 -23.88 13.26
N SER A 241 30.46 -23.42 13.14
CA SER A 241 29.26 -24.04 13.71
C SER A 241 28.05 -23.82 12.81
N LYS A 242 26.99 -24.60 13.03
CA LYS A 242 25.74 -24.54 12.26
C LYS A 242 24.55 -24.29 13.17
N GLY A 243 23.53 -23.64 12.63
CA GLY A 243 22.34 -23.30 13.38
C GLY A 243 21.30 -22.57 12.55
N LYS A 244 20.21 -22.19 13.23
CA LYS A 244 19.10 -21.42 12.69
C LYS A 244 19.20 -19.98 13.14
N ILE A 245 18.73 -19.07 12.28
CA ILE A 245 18.58 -17.66 12.59
C ILE A 245 17.17 -17.20 12.21
N ALA A 246 16.58 -16.40 13.07
CA ALA A 246 15.27 -15.80 12.91
C ALA A 246 15.42 -14.30 13.19
N LEU A 247 15.10 -13.43 12.22
CA LEU A 247 15.28 -11.99 12.35
C LEU A 247 13.96 -11.25 12.16
N VAL A 248 13.77 -10.17 12.92
CA VAL A 248 12.66 -9.22 12.77
C VAL A 248 13.27 -7.87 12.44
N ALA A 249 12.97 -7.34 11.26
CA ALA A 249 13.27 -5.96 10.91
C ALA A 249 12.07 -5.08 11.26
N ASN A 250 12.19 -4.25 12.29
CA ASN A 250 11.10 -3.40 12.78
C ASN A 250 11.06 -2.09 11.99
N PRO A 251 9.93 -1.76 11.31
CA PRO A 251 9.86 -0.53 10.52
C PRO A 251 9.82 0.74 11.36
N ALA A 252 9.37 0.67 12.62
CA ALA A 252 9.20 1.83 13.49
C ALA A 252 10.54 2.32 14.09
N SER A 253 11.44 1.38 14.44
CA SER A 253 12.75 1.71 14.99
C SER A 253 13.90 1.56 14.00
N GLY A 254 13.70 0.80 12.92
CA GLY A 254 14.79 0.39 12.02
C GLY A 254 15.66 -0.74 12.59
N ASP A 255 15.39 -1.23 13.80
CA ASP A 255 16.18 -2.30 14.40
C ASP A 255 15.97 -3.64 13.71
N VAL A 256 17.05 -4.42 13.65
CA VAL A 256 16.98 -5.85 13.31
C VAL A 256 17.32 -6.67 14.55
N SER A 257 16.31 -7.27 15.16
CA SER A 257 16.45 -8.15 16.34
C SER A 257 16.05 -9.58 15.99
N GLY A 258 16.04 -10.48 16.97
CA GLY A 258 15.44 -11.80 16.77
C GLY A 258 16.07 -12.88 17.63
N PHE A 259 16.36 -14.02 17.01
CA PHE A 259 16.82 -15.23 17.69
C PHE A 259 17.83 -16.00 16.86
N SER A 260 18.74 -16.69 17.53
CA SER A 260 19.59 -17.72 16.93
C SER A 260 19.57 -19.00 17.76
N GLN A 261 19.81 -20.13 17.12
CA GLN A 261 19.91 -21.42 17.81
C GLN A 261 20.93 -22.31 17.11
N GLN A 262 21.95 -22.77 17.82
CA GLN A 262 22.87 -23.79 17.29
C GLN A 262 22.17 -25.14 17.14
N GLU A 263 22.56 -25.92 16.12
CA GLU A 263 22.05 -27.28 15.91
C GLU A 263 22.36 -28.21 17.11
N ASN A 264 21.73 -29.39 17.13
CA ASN A 264 21.96 -30.43 18.15
C ASN A 264 21.57 -30.04 19.58
N GLY A 265 20.48 -29.27 19.74
CA GLY A 265 19.94 -28.92 21.05
C GLY A 265 20.59 -27.70 21.69
N GLY A 266 21.20 -26.82 20.89
CA GLY A 266 21.65 -25.51 21.36
C GLY A 266 20.50 -24.71 21.97
N ALA A 267 20.82 -23.90 22.98
CA ALA A 267 19.86 -22.97 23.56
C ALA A 267 19.43 -21.92 22.52
N VAL A 268 18.19 -21.46 22.62
CA VAL A 268 17.72 -20.29 21.87
C VAL A 268 18.34 -19.05 22.50
N ILE A 269 19.03 -18.25 21.69
CA ILE A 269 19.66 -17.00 22.08
C ILE A 269 18.87 -15.86 21.45
N GLU A 270 18.38 -14.94 22.29
CA GLU A 270 17.77 -13.70 21.84
C GLU A 270 18.84 -12.71 21.35
N LEU A 271 18.59 -12.09 20.21
CA LEU A 271 19.46 -11.10 19.57
C LEU A 271 18.84 -9.72 19.79
N SER A 272 19.36 -8.99 20.78
CA SER A 272 18.83 -7.71 21.25
C SER A 272 19.86 -6.58 21.29
N ASP A 273 21.15 -6.88 21.13
CA ASP A 273 22.18 -5.87 20.92
C ASP A 273 22.16 -5.44 19.46
N VAL A 274 21.35 -4.42 19.16
CA VAL A 274 21.01 -4.00 17.80
C VAL A 274 21.71 -2.71 17.39
N LYS A 275 22.13 -2.66 16.13
CA LYS A 275 22.37 -1.43 15.37
C LYS A 275 21.27 -1.33 14.30
N PRO A 276 20.53 -0.21 14.21
CA PRO A 276 19.52 -0.01 13.18
C PRO A 276 20.06 -0.18 11.76
N LEU A 277 19.15 -0.41 10.83
CA LEU A 277 19.42 -0.44 9.39
C LEU A 277 20.13 0.84 8.93
N ASP A 278 21.19 0.68 8.14
CA ASP A 278 21.77 1.77 7.39
C ASP A 278 20.80 2.22 6.28
N TYR A 279 20.45 3.50 6.23
CA TYR A 279 19.56 4.07 5.22
C TYR A 279 20.30 4.43 3.92
N ASN A 280 20.96 3.44 3.33
CA ASN A 280 21.72 3.55 2.09
C ASN A 280 21.46 2.35 1.17
N GLN A 281 22.19 2.23 0.07
CA GLN A 281 22.00 1.13 -0.88
C GLN A 281 22.41 -0.26 -0.35
N ALA A 282 23.27 -0.33 0.67
CA ALA A 282 23.70 -1.58 1.26
C ALA A 282 22.69 -2.14 2.26
N THR A 283 21.90 -1.27 2.90
CA THR A 283 20.89 -1.63 3.92
C THR A 283 21.48 -2.62 4.93
N ALA A 284 22.64 -2.26 5.48
CA ALA A 284 23.37 -3.11 6.41
C ALA A 284 22.82 -2.97 7.84
N PHE A 285 23.01 -3.99 8.66
CA PHE A 285 22.63 -3.99 10.08
C PHE A 285 23.57 -4.86 10.89
N GLU A 286 23.52 -4.69 12.21
CA GLU A 286 24.22 -5.55 13.16
C GLU A 286 23.26 -5.94 14.28
N THR A 287 23.31 -7.21 14.69
CA THR A 287 22.51 -7.74 15.79
C THR A 287 23.28 -8.81 16.54
N GLY A 288 23.05 -8.95 17.84
CA GLY A 288 23.84 -9.90 18.63
C GLY A 288 23.36 -10.06 20.06
N ASN A 289 24.19 -10.76 20.82
CA ASN A 289 24.04 -10.92 22.25
C ASN A 289 25.42 -10.94 22.91
N SER A 290 25.72 -9.89 23.66
CA SER A 290 26.98 -9.67 24.37
C SER A 290 27.24 -10.69 25.47
N THR A 291 26.19 -11.27 26.06
CA THR A 291 26.33 -12.34 27.08
C THR A 291 26.72 -13.66 26.44
N ASP A 292 26.08 -14.03 25.32
CA ASP A 292 26.46 -15.20 24.51
C ASP A 292 27.71 -14.95 23.64
N LYS A 293 28.16 -13.69 23.58
CA LYS A 293 29.25 -13.18 22.73
C LYS A 293 29.03 -13.49 21.25
N SER A 294 27.78 -13.51 20.81
CA SER A 294 27.39 -13.72 19.42
C SER A 294 27.08 -12.39 18.73
N SER A 295 27.47 -12.26 17.46
CA SER A 295 27.19 -11.10 16.63
C SER A 295 26.92 -11.54 15.19
N PHE A 296 25.95 -10.92 14.55
CA PHE A 296 25.53 -11.13 13.17
C PHE A 296 25.57 -9.78 12.44
N ILE A 297 26.37 -9.71 11.39
CA ILE A 297 26.50 -8.52 10.54
C ILE A 297 25.92 -8.89 9.18
N GLY A 298 24.83 -8.25 8.80
CA GLY A 298 24.06 -8.59 7.60
C GLY A 298 23.76 -7.40 6.71
N SER A 299 23.39 -7.69 5.47
CA SER A 299 22.92 -6.72 4.48
C SER A 299 21.80 -7.31 3.64
N PHE A 300 20.84 -6.49 3.24
CA PHE A 300 19.78 -6.91 2.33
C PHE A 300 20.29 -6.97 0.90
N THR A 301 20.22 -8.14 0.29
CA THR A 301 20.53 -8.33 -1.16
C THR A 301 19.30 -8.07 -2.01
N THR A 302 18.12 -8.33 -1.46
CA THR A 302 16.81 -7.89 -1.95
C THR A 302 15.96 -7.54 -0.73
N ALA A 303 14.78 -6.93 -0.94
CA ALA A 303 13.81 -6.72 0.15
C ALA A 303 13.38 -8.03 0.86
N SER A 304 13.66 -9.21 0.28
CA SER A 304 13.25 -10.50 0.82
C SER A 304 14.40 -11.42 1.23
N THR A 305 15.66 -11.01 1.02
CA THR A 305 16.83 -11.88 1.24
C THR A 305 17.96 -11.11 1.91
N ILE A 306 18.42 -11.65 3.03
CA ILE A 306 19.54 -11.16 3.82
C ILE A 306 20.68 -12.16 3.71
N ASN A 307 21.90 -11.65 3.49
CA ASN A 307 23.13 -12.41 3.63
C ASN A 307 24.05 -11.71 4.61
N GLY A 308 24.92 -12.46 5.28
CA GLY A 308 25.86 -11.86 6.21
C GLY A 308 26.87 -12.83 6.80
N THR A 309 27.60 -12.32 7.79
CA THR A 309 28.57 -13.09 8.57
C THR A 309 28.16 -13.12 10.03
N TRP A 310 28.54 -14.19 10.73
CA TRP A 310 28.31 -14.33 12.16
C TRP A 310 29.62 -14.64 12.87
N LYS A 311 29.71 -14.23 14.13
CA LYS A 311 30.79 -14.57 15.05
C LYS A 311 30.22 -15.01 16.39
N LYS A 312 30.90 -15.93 17.06
CA LYS A 312 30.70 -16.28 18.46
C LYS A 312 32.05 -16.56 19.09
N GLU A 313 32.51 -15.68 19.96
CA GLU A 313 33.90 -15.71 20.46
C GLU A 313 34.91 -15.80 19.31
N ASN A 314 35.61 -16.94 19.16
CA ASN A 314 36.58 -17.19 18.11
C ASN A 314 35.99 -17.90 16.88
N ALA A 315 34.75 -18.39 16.98
CA ALA A 315 34.07 -19.07 15.88
C ALA A 315 33.44 -18.05 14.92
N THR A 316 33.45 -18.34 13.63
CA THR A 316 32.88 -17.46 12.60
C THR A 316 32.25 -18.25 11.47
N GLY A 317 31.42 -17.56 10.68
CA GLY A 317 30.92 -18.11 9.44
C GLY A 317 29.97 -17.19 8.71
N ALA A 318 29.13 -17.77 7.85
CA ALA A 318 28.16 -17.05 7.03
C ALA A 318 26.73 -17.44 7.41
N PHE A 319 25.79 -16.54 7.18
CA PHE A 319 24.37 -16.82 7.30
C PHE A 319 23.59 -16.25 6.14
N THR A 320 22.44 -16.88 5.86
CA THR A 320 21.44 -16.37 4.93
C THR A 320 20.07 -16.48 5.57
N ALA A 321 19.19 -15.51 5.29
CA ALA A 321 17.83 -15.52 5.78
C ALA A 321 16.87 -14.99 4.71
N ASN A 322 15.72 -15.65 4.57
CA ASN A 322 14.68 -15.27 3.62
C ASN A 322 13.41 -14.87 4.35
N ARG A 323 12.71 -13.89 3.78
CA ARG A 323 11.46 -13.36 4.31
C ARG A 323 10.40 -14.44 4.44
N VAL A 324 9.67 -14.43 5.55
CA VAL A 324 8.52 -15.29 5.80
C VAL A 324 7.25 -14.46 5.63
N GLY A 325 6.40 -14.87 4.70
CA GLY A 325 5.18 -14.13 4.38
C GLY A 325 5.48 -12.75 3.76
N GLY A 326 4.58 -11.80 4.02
CA GLY A 326 4.61 -10.48 3.38
C GLY A 326 3.82 -10.45 2.06
N SER A 327 3.32 -9.28 1.71
CA SER A 327 2.65 -9.03 0.44
C SER A 327 3.08 -7.67 -0.08
N THR A 328 3.51 -7.61 -1.34
CA THR A 328 3.90 -6.35 -2.01
C THR A 328 2.70 -5.43 -2.28
N THR A 329 1.47 -5.91 -2.06
CA THR A 329 0.23 -5.16 -2.24
C THR A 329 -0.51 -4.89 -0.91
N ALA A 330 0.09 -5.23 0.24
CA ALA A 330 -0.51 -4.98 1.54
C ALA A 330 -0.68 -3.47 1.80
N LEU A 331 -1.80 -3.06 2.39
CA LEU A 331 -1.97 -1.67 2.86
C LEU A 331 -1.08 -1.42 4.08
N TYR A 332 -1.17 -2.29 5.09
CA TYR A 332 -0.24 -2.31 6.22
C TYR A 332 0.48 -3.65 6.34
N GLN A 333 1.71 -3.58 6.84
CA GLN A 333 2.54 -4.72 7.15
C GLN A 333 3.00 -4.64 8.60
N PHE A 334 2.95 -5.76 9.31
CA PHE A 334 3.41 -5.89 10.69
C PHE A 334 4.33 -7.09 10.85
N SER A 335 5.32 -6.92 11.72
CA SER A 335 6.32 -7.92 12.07
C SER A 335 6.61 -7.87 13.56
N ALA A 336 6.68 -9.03 14.20
CA ALA A 336 6.90 -9.18 15.63
C ALA A 336 7.72 -10.43 15.94
N SER A 337 8.41 -10.40 17.08
CA SER A 337 8.89 -11.60 17.76
C SER A 337 7.85 -12.05 18.79
N PHE A 338 7.78 -13.35 19.03
CA PHE A 338 7.05 -13.91 20.16
C PHE A 338 7.98 -14.80 21.00
N ASN A 339 7.73 -14.82 22.30
CA ASN A 339 8.49 -15.56 23.30
C ASN A 339 7.54 -16.13 24.38
N GLY A 340 8.09 -16.87 25.34
CA GLY A 340 7.34 -17.57 26.37
C GLY A 340 7.76 -19.04 26.43
N SER A 341 6.80 -19.96 26.37
CA SER A 341 7.09 -21.40 26.28
C SER A 341 7.74 -21.81 24.95
N GLU A 342 7.53 -21.02 23.90
CA GLU A 342 8.14 -21.17 22.58
C GLU A 342 8.65 -19.80 22.11
N SER A 343 9.56 -19.78 21.13
CA SER A 343 10.08 -18.55 20.54
C SER A 343 10.01 -18.59 19.03
N GLY A 344 9.73 -17.44 18.42
CA GLY A 344 9.58 -17.36 16.99
C GLY A 344 9.14 -15.99 16.50
N LEU A 345 8.68 -15.96 15.26
CA LEU A 345 8.38 -14.74 14.53
C LEU A 345 6.95 -14.72 14.02
N LEU A 346 6.37 -13.54 13.94
CA LEU A 346 5.03 -13.27 13.44
C LEU A 346 5.12 -12.20 12.35
N ALA A 347 4.58 -12.48 11.18
CA ALA A 347 4.41 -11.48 10.12
C ALA A 347 2.98 -11.52 9.59
N PHE A 348 2.34 -10.35 9.46
CA PHE A 348 1.02 -10.27 8.85
C PHE A 348 0.78 -8.95 8.13
N ASN A 349 -0.16 -8.99 7.22
CA ASN A 349 -0.62 -7.88 6.43
C ASN A 349 -2.06 -7.56 6.80
N ILE A 350 -2.43 -6.29 6.69
CA ILE A 350 -3.81 -5.81 6.82
C ILE A 350 -4.21 -5.17 5.50
N ASP A 351 -5.35 -5.57 4.95
CA ASP A 351 -5.94 -4.93 3.76
C ASP A 351 -6.92 -3.81 4.11
N SER A 352 -7.45 -3.13 3.09
CA SER A 352 -8.41 -2.03 3.26
C SER A 352 -9.75 -2.46 3.88
N ALA A 353 -10.05 -3.77 3.90
CA ALA A 353 -11.22 -4.33 4.57
C ALA A 353 -10.93 -4.76 6.02
N ASN A 354 -9.76 -4.38 6.57
CA ASN A 354 -9.26 -4.78 7.88
C ASN A 354 -9.08 -6.30 8.04
N LYS A 355 -8.99 -7.05 6.93
CA LYS A 355 -8.71 -8.48 6.97
C LYS A 355 -7.21 -8.70 7.14
N VAL A 356 -6.88 -9.65 7.99
CA VAL A 356 -5.51 -10.02 8.33
C VAL A 356 -5.15 -11.34 7.64
N THR A 357 -4.00 -11.36 6.97
CA THR A 357 -3.38 -12.58 6.44
C THR A 357 -1.88 -12.57 6.73
N GLY A 358 -1.27 -13.72 7.00
CA GLY A 358 0.14 -13.75 7.32
C GLY A 358 0.70 -15.12 7.64
N SER A 359 1.80 -15.14 8.39
CA SER A 359 2.46 -16.36 8.82
C SER A 359 3.09 -16.21 10.21
N ILE A 360 3.10 -17.30 10.96
CA ILE A 360 3.88 -17.47 12.18
C ILE A 360 4.96 -18.52 11.92
N TYR A 361 6.17 -18.26 12.42
CA TYR A 361 7.32 -19.15 12.33
C TYR A 361 7.80 -19.51 13.73
N ASN A 362 7.88 -20.80 14.05
CA ASN A 362 8.46 -21.28 15.30
C ASN A 362 9.92 -21.70 15.06
N LEU A 363 10.85 -21.12 15.80
CA LEU A 363 12.28 -21.38 15.61
C LEU A 363 12.66 -22.81 15.97
N THR A 364 12.16 -23.30 17.11
CA THR A 364 12.51 -24.61 17.67
C THR A 364 12.00 -25.76 16.81
N THR A 365 10.76 -25.68 16.34
CA THR A 365 10.19 -26.73 15.46
C THR A 365 10.54 -26.52 13.99
N ASN A 366 11.04 -25.33 13.64
CA ASN A 366 11.29 -24.89 12.28
C ASN A 366 10.03 -24.91 11.38
N GLU A 367 8.85 -24.83 11.98
CA GLU A 367 7.57 -24.86 11.26
C GLU A 367 7.06 -23.46 10.96
N THR A 368 6.42 -23.30 9.79
CA THR A 368 5.71 -22.08 9.41
C THR A 368 4.24 -22.43 9.22
N GLN A 369 3.36 -21.65 9.85
CA GLN A 369 1.91 -21.81 9.73
C GLN A 369 1.26 -20.52 9.27
N SER A 370 0.21 -20.64 8.47
CA SER A 370 -0.59 -19.49 8.04
C SER A 370 -1.44 -18.95 9.18
N LEU A 371 -1.61 -17.64 9.20
CA LEU A 371 -2.53 -16.96 10.10
C LEU A 371 -3.55 -16.16 9.31
N THR A 372 -4.76 -16.08 9.85
CA THR A 372 -5.86 -15.30 9.28
C THR A 372 -6.67 -14.65 10.39
N GLY A 373 -7.26 -13.50 10.11
CA GLY A 373 -8.09 -12.83 11.09
C GLY A 373 -8.59 -11.48 10.62
N ASN A 374 -8.82 -10.60 11.57
CA ASN A 374 -9.23 -9.23 11.29
C ASN A 374 -8.79 -8.27 12.41
N VAL A 375 -8.77 -6.99 12.08
CA VAL A 375 -8.63 -5.90 13.04
C VAL A 375 -10.01 -5.34 13.35
N LYS A 376 -10.29 -5.05 14.63
CA LYS A 376 -11.52 -4.36 15.07
C LYS A 376 -11.19 -3.32 16.14
N GLY A 377 -11.20 -2.05 15.75
CA GLY A 377 -10.64 -0.98 16.59
C GLY A 377 -9.15 -1.23 16.84
N PRO A 378 -8.63 -1.08 18.06
CA PRO A 378 -7.23 -1.39 18.36
C PRO A 378 -6.96 -2.90 18.48
N ASN A 379 -7.98 -3.76 18.40
CA ASN A 379 -7.82 -5.18 18.70
C ASN A 379 -7.49 -5.99 17.44
N LEU A 380 -6.36 -6.67 17.48
CA LEU A 380 -5.97 -7.72 16.54
C LEU A 380 -6.57 -9.05 17.00
N ASN A 381 -7.38 -9.69 16.15
CA ASN A 381 -7.97 -11.01 16.40
C ASN A 381 -7.57 -11.96 15.29
N VAL A 382 -6.66 -12.89 15.59
CA VAL A 382 -6.06 -13.79 14.59
C VAL A 382 -6.11 -15.23 15.07
N THR A 383 -6.31 -16.16 14.14
CA THR A 383 -6.23 -17.59 14.38
C THR A 383 -5.07 -18.22 13.60
N VAL A 384 -4.44 -19.22 14.22
CA VAL A 384 -3.43 -20.10 13.62
C VAL A 384 -3.91 -21.52 13.84
N GLY A 385 -4.49 -22.16 12.82
CA GLY A 385 -5.24 -23.40 13.02
C GLY A 385 -6.35 -23.22 14.05
N SER A 386 -6.32 -24.00 15.14
CA SER A 386 -7.26 -23.87 16.27
C SER A 386 -6.83 -22.86 17.34
N ASN A 387 -5.60 -22.35 17.27
CA ASN A 387 -5.01 -21.46 18.28
C ASN A 387 -5.39 -20.00 18.02
N LYS A 388 -5.41 -19.18 19.08
CA LYS A 388 -5.79 -17.76 19.01
C LYS A 388 -4.62 -16.87 19.41
N LEU A 389 -4.41 -15.82 18.62
CA LEU A 389 -3.57 -14.68 18.96
C LEU A 389 -4.45 -13.44 19.15
N GLN A 390 -4.22 -12.73 20.25
CA GLN A 390 -4.89 -11.48 20.57
C GLN A 390 -3.86 -10.41 20.89
N GLY A 391 -4.03 -9.22 20.34
CA GLY A 391 -3.11 -8.12 20.56
C GLY A 391 -3.74 -6.75 20.39
N LEU A 392 -2.99 -5.75 20.82
CA LEU A 392 -3.27 -4.34 20.61
C LEU A 392 -2.39 -3.82 19.49
N LEU A 393 -3.03 -3.13 18.56
CA LEU A 393 -2.46 -2.53 17.36
C LEU A 393 -2.69 -1.03 17.40
N ASN A 394 -1.62 -0.26 17.18
CA ASN A 394 -1.73 1.14 16.82
C ASN A 394 -1.21 1.30 15.39
N LEU A 395 -2.13 1.49 14.43
CA LEU A 395 -1.79 1.66 13.02
C LEU A 395 -1.01 2.95 12.75
N GLU A 396 -1.29 4.02 13.51
CA GLU A 396 -0.65 5.32 13.35
C GLU A 396 0.77 5.32 13.93
N ALA A 397 0.92 4.82 15.17
CA ALA A 397 2.24 4.69 15.81
C ALA A 397 3.04 3.48 15.29
N GLY A 398 2.43 2.60 14.51
CA GLY A 398 3.05 1.38 14.01
C GLY A 398 3.45 0.39 15.12
N THR A 399 2.72 0.34 16.24
CA THR A 399 3.07 -0.53 17.39
C THR A 399 2.15 -1.73 17.51
N LEU A 400 2.72 -2.85 17.99
CA LEU A 400 2.02 -4.12 18.19
C LEU A 400 2.47 -4.80 19.48
N THR A 401 1.53 -5.19 20.32
CA THR A 401 1.78 -6.02 21.52
C THR A 401 0.66 -7.01 21.73
N GLY A 402 0.91 -8.15 22.35
CA GLY A 402 -0.16 -9.09 22.69
C GLY A 402 0.29 -10.39 23.30
N THR A 403 -0.64 -11.34 23.37
CA THR A 403 -0.43 -12.67 23.94
C THR A 403 -0.84 -13.76 22.96
N TRP A 404 -0.16 -14.90 23.06
CA TRP A 404 -0.48 -16.10 22.29
C TRP A 404 -0.68 -17.28 23.24
N SER A 405 -1.53 -18.21 22.84
CA SER A 405 -1.71 -19.49 23.53
C SER A 405 -1.97 -20.62 22.54
N ASP A 406 -1.40 -21.79 22.83
CA ASP A 406 -1.71 -23.06 22.18
C ASP A 406 -2.44 -23.95 23.19
N SER A 407 -3.75 -24.10 23.01
CA SER A 407 -4.58 -24.89 23.92
C SER A 407 -4.31 -26.39 23.83
N THR A 408 -3.73 -26.86 22.72
CA THR A 408 -3.43 -28.28 22.50
C THR A 408 -2.15 -28.65 23.25
N LYS A 409 -1.14 -27.78 23.23
CA LYS A 409 0.13 -27.98 23.93
C LYS A 409 0.12 -27.44 25.37
N GLY A 410 -0.84 -26.60 25.73
CA GLY A 410 -0.86 -25.90 27.02
C GLY A 410 0.24 -24.83 27.16
N THR A 411 0.75 -24.31 26.04
CA THR A 411 1.83 -23.32 26.00
C THR A 411 1.29 -21.91 25.77
N SER A 412 2.02 -20.90 26.22
CA SER A 412 1.64 -19.50 26.03
C SER A 412 2.82 -18.55 26.13
N GLY A 413 2.57 -17.29 25.80
CA GLY A 413 3.54 -16.22 25.97
C GLY A 413 3.07 -14.89 25.39
N THR A 414 4.04 -14.04 25.07
CA THR A 414 3.83 -12.67 24.60
C THR A 414 4.44 -12.46 23.21
N PHE A 415 3.92 -11.47 22.49
CA PHE A 415 4.55 -10.98 21.27
C PHE A 415 4.61 -9.46 21.29
N THR A 416 5.64 -8.90 20.67
CA THR A 416 5.82 -7.46 20.51
C THR A 416 6.51 -7.18 19.18
N GLY A 417 6.10 -6.11 18.52
CA GLY A 417 6.68 -5.72 17.26
C GLY A 417 6.15 -4.40 16.77
N GLY A 418 6.28 -4.18 15.47
CA GLY A 418 5.84 -2.96 14.84
C GLY A 418 5.37 -3.18 13.42
N GLY A 419 4.86 -2.13 12.82
CA GLY A 419 4.37 -2.13 11.45
C GLY A 419 4.37 -0.76 10.83
N CYS A 420 4.00 -0.73 9.57
CA CYS A 420 3.97 0.47 8.76
C CYS A 420 2.91 0.34 7.66
N GLN A 421 2.55 1.47 7.08
CA GLN A 421 1.72 1.52 5.88
C GLN A 421 2.62 1.31 4.65
N LEU A 422 2.52 0.15 4.01
CA LEU A 422 3.41 -0.25 2.90
C LEU A 422 2.94 0.31 1.54
N ASN A 423 1.63 0.27 1.32
CA ASN A 423 0.99 0.81 0.12
C ASN A 423 -0.17 1.70 0.55
N PRO A 424 0.09 2.96 0.94
CA PRO A 424 -1.01 3.88 1.17
C PRO A 424 -1.87 3.98 -0.08
N ALA A 425 -3.19 4.01 0.15
CA ALA A 425 -4.17 4.17 -0.91
C ALA A 425 -4.68 5.63 -0.86
N PRO A 426 -5.02 6.21 -2.02
CA PRO A 426 -5.70 7.50 -2.07
C PRO A 426 -6.86 7.52 -1.09
N LEU A 427 -7.08 8.64 -0.41
CA LEU A 427 -8.25 8.78 0.43
C LEU A 427 -9.49 8.63 -0.46
N THR A 428 -10.46 7.84 -0.02
CA THR A 428 -11.71 7.68 -0.75
C THR A 428 -12.88 7.79 0.21
N ILE A 429 -14.01 8.28 -0.29
CA ILE A 429 -15.29 8.21 0.38
C ILE A 429 -16.11 7.23 -0.44
N ASN A 430 -16.32 6.03 0.09
CA ASN A 430 -17.05 4.95 -0.60
C ASN A 430 -16.55 4.71 -2.04
N GLY A 431 -15.23 4.76 -2.27
CA GLY A 431 -14.61 4.56 -3.59
C GLY A 431 -14.42 5.83 -4.43
N PHE A 432 -15.06 6.94 -4.06
CA PHE A 432 -14.86 8.23 -4.73
C PHE A 432 -13.62 8.93 -4.18
N HIS A 433 -12.61 9.14 -5.02
CA HIS A 433 -11.30 9.71 -4.63
C HIS A 433 -10.97 11.04 -5.34
N SER A 434 -11.67 11.40 -6.41
CA SER A 434 -11.35 12.58 -7.23
C SER A 434 -12.08 13.85 -6.78
N TRP A 435 -12.07 14.13 -5.48
CA TRP A 435 -12.77 15.28 -4.93
C TRP A 435 -12.03 16.59 -5.21
N LYS A 436 -12.77 17.68 -5.43
CA LYS A 436 -12.22 19.00 -5.71
C LYS A 436 -13.05 20.12 -5.13
N ILE A 437 -12.38 21.11 -4.55
CA ILE A 437 -12.94 22.39 -4.17
C ILE A 437 -12.77 23.36 -5.34
N GLY A 438 -13.85 24.08 -5.64
CA GLY A 438 -13.85 25.22 -6.55
C GLY A 438 -14.51 26.40 -5.87
N SER A 439 -14.15 27.62 -6.25
CA SER A 439 -14.86 28.80 -5.74
C SER A 439 -14.68 30.00 -6.67
N ASP A 440 -15.54 30.99 -6.47
CA ASP A 440 -15.33 32.31 -7.03
C ASP A 440 -14.04 32.94 -6.47
N PRO A 441 -13.27 33.71 -7.27
CA PRO A 441 -12.08 34.39 -6.78
C PRO A 441 -12.31 35.34 -5.59
N ALA A 442 -13.54 35.82 -5.37
CA ALA A 442 -13.88 36.63 -4.20
C ALA A 442 -14.18 35.80 -2.93
N SER A 443 -14.35 34.47 -3.05
CA SER A 443 -14.41 33.56 -1.91
C SER A 443 -13.01 33.30 -1.35
N THR A 444 -12.93 32.96 -0.05
CA THR A 444 -11.65 32.59 0.58
C THR A 444 -11.77 31.21 1.21
N GLN A 445 -11.02 30.26 0.67
CA GLN A 445 -10.91 28.92 1.25
C GLN A 445 -10.13 28.98 2.57
N LEU A 446 -10.69 28.36 3.61
CA LEU A 446 -10.11 28.28 4.94
C LEU A 446 -9.64 26.86 5.28
N ILE A 447 -10.37 25.83 4.82
CA ILE A 447 -9.98 24.42 4.95
C ILE A 447 -10.28 23.71 3.62
N PRO A 448 -9.28 22.99 3.05
CA PRO A 448 -7.88 23.01 3.45
C PRO A 448 -7.28 24.42 3.25
N THR A 449 -6.20 24.76 3.96
CA THR A 449 -5.60 26.11 3.87
C THR A 449 -4.94 26.39 2.51
N SER A 450 -4.76 25.36 1.69
CA SER A 450 -4.18 25.42 0.34
C SER A 450 -4.59 24.17 -0.46
N GLY A 451 -4.46 24.23 -1.79
CA GLY A 451 -4.84 23.14 -2.69
C GLY A 451 -6.36 23.00 -2.85
N THR A 452 -6.77 22.10 -3.75
CA THR A 452 -8.20 21.88 -4.05
C THR A 452 -8.72 20.53 -3.58
N ASP A 453 -7.90 19.61 -3.06
CA ASP A 453 -8.39 18.32 -2.58
C ASP A 453 -9.01 18.44 -1.17
N PRO A 454 -10.31 18.20 -0.99
CA PRO A 454 -10.95 18.27 0.33
C PRO A 454 -10.74 17.02 1.19
N LEU A 455 -10.12 15.95 0.67
CA LEU A 455 -10.01 14.68 1.38
C LEU A 455 -9.00 14.77 2.53
N ILE A 456 -9.47 14.46 3.74
CA ILE A 456 -8.66 14.42 4.95
C ILE A 456 -9.06 13.22 5.82
N VAL A 457 -8.23 12.87 6.79
CA VAL A 457 -8.63 11.97 7.88
C VAL A 457 -9.17 12.80 9.04
N LEU A 458 -10.44 12.56 9.41
CA LEU A 458 -11.09 13.16 10.57
C LEU A 458 -11.56 12.04 11.51
N ASP A 459 -11.10 12.05 12.75
CA ASP A 459 -11.40 11.02 13.76
C ASP A 459 -11.15 9.59 13.25
N GLY A 460 -10.04 9.39 12.54
CA GLY A 460 -9.64 8.11 11.97
C GLY A 460 -10.46 7.63 10.76
N SER A 461 -11.35 8.48 10.21
CA SER A 461 -12.13 8.16 9.01
C SER A 461 -11.81 9.14 7.87
N PRO A 462 -11.71 8.69 6.61
CA PRO A 462 -11.63 9.61 5.47
C PRO A 462 -12.93 10.41 5.34
N VAL A 463 -12.80 11.72 5.15
CA VAL A 463 -13.90 12.65 4.89
C VAL A 463 -13.49 13.68 3.85
N ALA A 464 -14.45 14.28 3.15
CA ALA A 464 -14.23 15.41 2.28
C ALA A 464 -14.72 16.64 3.04
N ARG A 465 -13.80 17.54 3.37
CA ARG A 465 -14.08 18.72 4.18
C ARG A 465 -13.72 19.97 3.41
N VAL A 466 -14.67 20.90 3.37
CA VAL A 466 -14.44 22.26 2.90
C VAL A 466 -14.95 23.26 3.93
N ARG A 467 -14.13 24.28 4.19
CA ARG A 467 -14.54 25.48 4.93
C ARG A 467 -14.11 26.70 4.15
N MET A 468 -14.98 27.67 3.97
CA MET A 468 -14.65 28.91 3.25
C MET A 468 -15.56 30.07 3.62
N THR A 469 -15.08 31.30 3.46
CA THR A 469 -15.94 32.48 3.36
C THR A 469 -16.42 32.63 1.92
N VAL A 470 -17.72 32.54 1.71
CA VAL A 470 -18.36 32.48 0.39
C VAL A 470 -18.69 33.88 -0.13
N SER A 471 -18.30 34.18 -1.37
CA SER A 471 -18.69 35.38 -2.12
C SER A 471 -18.49 35.18 -3.65
N PRO A 472 -19.54 35.05 -4.47
CA PRO A 472 -20.90 34.68 -4.11
C PRO A 472 -21.08 33.15 -3.98
N TRP A 473 -20.10 32.35 -4.41
CA TRP A 473 -20.21 30.89 -4.38
C TRP A 473 -18.88 30.19 -4.10
N GLY A 474 -19.01 29.00 -3.54
CA GLY A 474 -17.99 27.97 -3.54
C GLY A 474 -18.62 26.60 -3.66
N GLU A 475 -17.81 25.59 -3.95
CA GLU A 475 -18.30 24.25 -4.19
C GLU A 475 -17.29 23.18 -3.78
N MET A 476 -17.82 22.00 -3.48
CA MET A 476 -17.05 20.77 -3.38
C MET A 476 -17.67 19.75 -4.32
N SER A 477 -16.90 19.21 -5.25
CA SER A 477 -17.35 18.32 -6.31
C SER A 477 -16.57 17.02 -6.32
N PHE A 478 -17.17 15.98 -6.87
CA PHE A 478 -16.45 14.75 -7.21
C PHE A 478 -17.12 14.10 -8.42
N PRO A 479 -16.34 13.57 -9.38
CA PRO A 479 -16.87 12.83 -10.50
C PRO A 479 -17.26 11.41 -10.07
N ILE A 480 -18.20 10.81 -10.79
CA ILE A 480 -18.60 9.41 -10.55
C ILE A 480 -17.62 8.47 -11.27
N ALA A 481 -17.16 8.87 -12.47
CA ALA A 481 -16.13 8.20 -13.26
C ALA A 481 -14.81 8.99 -13.27
N ALA A 482 -13.80 8.51 -14.00
CA ALA A 482 -12.55 9.22 -14.22
C ALA A 482 -12.78 10.53 -15.01
N PHE A 483 -11.75 11.37 -15.09
CA PHE A 483 -11.72 12.49 -16.03
C PHE A 483 -11.18 12.01 -17.38
N ASP A 484 -11.76 12.48 -18.47
CA ASP A 484 -11.24 12.28 -19.82
C ASP A 484 -9.97 13.13 -20.06
N SER A 485 -9.37 12.98 -21.25
CA SER A 485 -8.14 13.69 -21.63
C SER A 485 -8.29 15.21 -21.72
N THR A 486 -9.51 15.74 -21.71
CA THR A 486 -9.81 17.18 -21.68
C THR A 486 -10.01 17.71 -20.27
N GLY A 487 -10.04 16.82 -19.26
CA GLY A 487 -10.29 17.15 -17.87
C GLY A 487 -11.78 17.23 -17.52
N GLU A 488 -12.67 16.75 -18.40
CA GLU A 488 -14.10 16.63 -18.14
C GLU A 488 -14.41 15.27 -17.53
N ALA A 489 -15.35 15.22 -16.59
CA ALA A 489 -15.72 13.96 -15.95
C ALA A 489 -16.45 13.04 -16.95
N GLU A 490 -15.99 11.81 -17.09
CA GLU A 490 -16.62 10.81 -17.96
C GLU A 490 -18.06 10.53 -17.55
N THR A 491 -18.88 10.10 -18.52
CA THR A 491 -20.30 9.86 -18.30
C THR A 491 -20.56 8.48 -17.71
N ILE A 492 -21.44 8.42 -16.73
CA ILE A 492 -21.99 7.17 -16.20
C ILE A 492 -23.50 7.09 -16.40
N ASN A 493 -23.95 5.88 -16.73
CA ASN A 493 -25.36 5.54 -16.79
C ASN A 493 -25.86 5.06 -15.42
N LEU A 494 -26.64 5.89 -14.75
CA LEU A 494 -27.31 5.62 -13.47
C LEU A 494 -28.80 5.27 -13.63
N SER A 495 -29.28 4.98 -14.84
CA SER A 495 -30.71 4.66 -15.07
C SER A 495 -31.21 3.42 -14.30
N GLY A 496 -30.30 2.54 -13.86
CA GLY A 496 -30.63 1.40 -13.00
C GLY A 496 -30.81 1.76 -11.53
N SER A 497 -30.30 2.92 -11.11
CA SER A 497 -30.28 3.42 -9.74
C SER A 497 -31.52 4.24 -9.42
N SER A 498 -31.97 4.23 -8.16
CA SER A 498 -33.19 4.95 -7.75
C SER A 498 -32.94 6.13 -6.82
N PHE A 499 -31.86 6.08 -6.02
CA PHE A 499 -31.53 7.10 -5.04
C PHE A 499 -30.02 7.18 -4.80
N ILE A 500 -29.64 8.24 -4.10
CA ILE A 500 -28.34 8.36 -3.45
C ILE A 500 -28.51 8.41 -1.93
N GLU A 501 -27.49 8.03 -1.20
CA GLU A 501 -27.39 8.18 0.25
C GLU A 501 -26.15 8.99 0.59
N ILE A 502 -26.29 9.98 1.47
CA ILE A 502 -25.21 10.90 1.84
C ILE A 502 -25.14 11.02 3.34
N THR A 503 -23.96 10.79 3.92
CA THR A 503 -23.66 11.06 5.32
C THR A 503 -22.83 12.33 5.41
N TYR A 504 -23.38 13.40 6.00
CA TYR A 504 -22.72 14.71 6.03
C TYR A 504 -22.99 15.49 7.32
N LYS A 505 -22.14 16.49 7.58
CA LYS A 505 -22.29 17.53 8.59
C LYS A 505 -22.10 18.89 7.91
N ALA A 506 -22.97 19.86 8.19
CA ALA A 506 -22.89 21.18 7.58
C ALA A 506 -23.43 22.25 8.53
N ASN A 507 -22.73 23.39 8.64
CA ASN A 507 -23.18 24.47 9.51
C ASN A 507 -24.30 25.32 8.88
N GLN A 508 -24.60 25.13 7.60
CA GLN A 508 -25.67 25.81 6.88
C GLN A 508 -26.27 24.90 5.80
N LYS A 509 -27.28 25.41 5.07
CA LYS A 509 -27.86 24.70 3.92
C LYS A 509 -26.81 24.56 2.81
N VAL A 510 -26.87 23.43 2.10
CA VAL A 510 -25.98 23.12 0.97
C VAL A 510 -26.82 22.72 -0.22
N ASN A 511 -26.55 23.31 -1.40
CA ASN A 511 -27.24 22.91 -2.62
C ASN A 511 -26.48 21.77 -3.29
N LEU A 512 -27.03 20.57 -3.26
CA LEU A 512 -26.49 19.43 -3.98
C LEU A 512 -27.02 19.42 -5.41
N GLN A 513 -26.10 19.45 -6.37
CA GLN A 513 -26.39 19.41 -7.80
C GLN A 513 -25.97 18.07 -8.37
N LEU A 514 -26.80 17.51 -9.23
CA LEU A 514 -26.49 16.41 -10.13
C LEU A 514 -26.15 17.03 -11.49
N ARG A 515 -24.92 16.84 -11.96
CA ARG A 515 -24.45 17.38 -13.22
C ARG A 515 -24.37 16.31 -14.30
N GLN A 516 -25.06 16.55 -15.41
CA GLN A 516 -24.91 15.78 -16.65
C GLN A 516 -23.68 16.26 -17.43
N TYR A 517 -23.13 15.36 -18.24
CA TYR A 517 -21.98 15.61 -19.10
C TYR A 517 -22.20 16.75 -20.11
N ALA A 518 -21.16 17.54 -20.37
CA ALA A 518 -21.12 18.65 -21.32
C ALA A 518 -22.16 19.75 -21.09
N VAL A 519 -22.73 19.84 -19.88
CA VAL A 519 -23.61 20.95 -19.48
C VAL A 519 -22.83 21.95 -18.64
N HIS A 520 -22.37 23.03 -19.27
CA HIS A 520 -21.67 24.13 -18.60
C HIS A 520 -22.60 25.34 -18.40
N GLY A 521 -22.63 25.88 -17.17
CA GLY A 521 -23.46 27.03 -16.80
C GLY A 521 -24.96 26.71 -16.72
N GLY A 522 -25.75 27.64 -16.17
CA GLY A 522 -27.21 27.49 -16.01
C GLY A 522 -27.64 26.72 -14.76
N THR A 523 -28.95 26.44 -14.67
CA THR A 523 -29.55 25.73 -13.53
C THR A 523 -29.38 24.22 -13.71
N HIS A 524 -28.64 23.57 -12.83
CA HIS A 524 -28.54 22.11 -12.78
C HIS A 524 -29.69 21.50 -11.99
N ASN A 525 -29.99 20.22 -12.26
CA ASN A 525 -30.89 19.46 -11.40
C ASN A 525 -30.30 19.41 -9.99
N GLN A 526 -31.02 19.92 -9.01
CA GLN A 526 -30.49 20.13 -7.67
C GLN A 526 -31.55 19.92 -6.58
N ILE A 527 -31.06 19.76 -5.36
CA ILE A 527 -31.83 19.70 -4.13
C ILE A 527 -31.07 20.44 -3.02
N THR A 528 -31.79 21.02 -2.07
CA THR A 528 -31.17 21.68 -0.91
C THR A 528 -31.10 20.71 0.27
N LEU A 529 -29.90 20.42 0.73
CA LEU A 529 -29.63 19.74 1.99
C LEU A 529 -29.78 20.74 3.15
N PRO A 530 -30.48 20.39 4.23
CA PRO A 530 -30.54 21.23 5.42
C PRO A 530 -29.17 21.33 6.11
N ALA A 531 -29.03 22.29 7.02
CA ALA A 531 -27.91 22.29 7.95
C ALA A 531 -28.00 21.05 8.88
N ALA A 532 -26.86 20.51 9.27
CA ALA A 532 -26.76 19.34 10.14
C ALA A 532 -25.57 19.53 11.09
N SER A 533 -25.85 19.73 12.38
CA SER A 533 -24.82 19.96 13.41
C SER A 533 -24.02 18.69 13.73
N GLU A 534 -24.58 17.52 13.45
CA GLU A 534 -23.96 16.21 13.59
C GLU A 534 -24.00 15.45 12.26
N PHE A 535 -23.13 14.43 12.12
CA PHE A 535 -23.16 13.56 10.95
C PHE A 535 -24.54 12.91 10.79
N THR A 536 -25.22 13.29 9.72
CA THR A 536 -26.59 12.85 9.40
C THR A 536 -26.58 12.14 8.06
N THR A 537 -27.24 10.99 8.00
CA THR A 537 -27.44 10.27 6.74
C THR A 537 -28.81 10.62 6.13
N VAL A 538 -28.82 11.02 4.87
CA VAL A 538 -30.04 11.30 4.09
C VAL A 538 -30.10 10.42 2.85
N THR A 539 -31.28 9.89 2.56
CA THR A 539 -31.57 9.15 1.32
C THR A 539 -32.37 10.07 0.40
N ILE A 540 -31.87 10.27 -0.82
CA ILE A 540 -32.43 11.23 -1.78
C ILE A 540 -32.79 10.49 -3.07
N PRO A 541 -34.09 10.31 -3.36
CA PRO A 541 -34.55 9.83 -4.66
C PRO A 541 -34.05 10.73 -5.80
N PHE A 542 -33.63 10.14 -6.93
CA PHE A 542 -33.26 10.93 -8.11
C PHE A 542 -34.43 11.81 -8.61
N THR A 543 -35.67 11.37 -8.38
CA THR A 543 -36.87 12.14 -8.71
C THR A 543 -36.97 13.48 -8.01
N ASP A 544 -36.23 13.68 -6.91
CA ASP A 544 -36.32 14.90 -6.09
C ASP A 544 -35.37 16.00 -6.58
N PHE A 545 -34.45 15.68 -7.50
CA PHE A 545 -33.60 16.67 -8.14
C PHE A 545 -34.39 17.48 -9.19
N LYS A 546 -34.52 18.80 -8.98
CA LYS A 546 -35.34 19.71 -9.82
C LYS A 546 -34.55 20.92 -10.31
N GLY A 547 -35.15 21.73 -11.18
CA GLY A 547 -34.61 23.02 -11.63
C GLY A 547 -33.75 22.97 -12.89
N GLY A 548 -33.23 21.79 -13.27
CA GLY A 548 -32.47 21.59 -14.51
C GLY A 548 -33.27 20.88 -15.61
N LEU A 549 -32.65 19.88 -16.24
CA LEU A 549 -33.26 19.09 -17.31
C LEU A 549 -34.56 18.44 -16.84
N THR A 550 -35.59 18.51 -17.69
CA THR A 550 -36.90 17.91 -17.45
C THR A 550 -37.34 17.16 -18.73
N PRO A 551 -37.41 15.81 -18.71
CA PRO A 551 -37.13 14.93 -17.57
C PRO A 551 -35.64 14.90 -17.20
N LEU A 552 -35.35 14.48 -15.96
CA LEU A 552 -33.98 14.22 -15.51
C LEU A 552 -33.38 13.08 -16.34
N ASP A 553 -32.22 13.32 -16.97
CA ASP A 553 -31.47 12.29 -17.69
C ASP A 553 -30.40 11.67 -16.78
N LEU A 554 -30.58 10.39 -16.44
CA LEU A 554 -29.63 9.60 -15.65
C LEU A 554 -28.68 8.76 -16.53
N THR A 555 -28.79 8.82 -17.86
CA THR A 555 -27.94 8.01 -18.76
C THR A 555 -26.54 8.60 -18.95
N LYS A 556 -26.34 9.88 -18.61
CA LYS A 556 -25.11 10.63 -18.82
C LYS A 556 -24.72 11.50 -17.62
N VAL A 557 -24.78 10.94 -16.42
CA VAL A 557 -24.37 11.65 -15.20
C VAL A 557 -22.86 11.71 -15.13
N ALA A 558 -22.30 12.89 -14.86
CA ALA A 558 -20.85 13.10 -14.82
C ALA A 558 -20.34 13.23 -13.38
N LYS A 559 -20.94 14.14 -12.60
CA LYS A 559 -20.47 14.49 -11.25
C LYS A 559 -21.59 14.97 -10.33
N PHE A 560 -21.32 14.93 -9.03
CA PHE A 560 -22.10 15.63 -8.02
C PHE A 560 -21.35 16.86 -7.53
N ASN A 561 -22.11 17.89 -7.15
CA ASN A 561 -21.56 19.18 -6.76
C ASN A 561 -22.30 19.72 -5.52
N PHE A 562 -21.59 19.91 -4.43
CA PHE A 562 -22.10 20.55 -3.23
C PHE A 562 -21.81 22.05 -3.28
N ALA A 563 -22.79 22.83 -3.72
CA ALA A 563 -22.68 24.28 -3.81
C ALA A 563 -22.98 24.95 -2.46
N LEU A 564 -22.05 25.79 -2.02
CA LEU A 564 -22.12 26.68 -0.87
C LEU A 564 -22.39 28.10 -1.42
N LEU A 565 -23.57 28.65 -1.12
CA LEU A 565 -24.05 29.90 -1.74
C LEU A 565 -24.18 31.07 -0.75
N SER A 566 -23.84 30.85 0.51
CA SER A 566 -23.91 31.84 1.59
C SER A 566 -22.90 31.52 2.67
N ASN A 567 -22.73 32.43 3.63
CA ASN A 567 -22.05 32.14 4.90
C ASN A 567 -23.07 31.83 5.98
N ASN A 568 -22.73 30.96 6.93
CA ASN A 568 -23.51 30.84 8.15
C ASN A 568 -23.47 32.18 8.89
N THR A 569 -24.63 32.68 9.33
CA THR A 569 -24.75 34.02 9.94
C THR A 569 -24.08 34.14 11.31
N THR A 570 -23.90 33.03 12.01
CA THR A 570 -23.27 32.96 13.34
C THR A 570 -21.76 32.76 13.21
N ASP A 571 -21.34 31.82 12.37
CA ASP A 571 -19.93 31.43 12.25
C ASP A 571 -19.14 32.35 11.31
N GLY A 572 -19.83 33.05 10.38
CA GLY A 572 -19.21 33.90 9.37
C GLY A 572 -18.60 33.15 8.18
N TYR A 573 -18.74 31.82 8.13
CA TYR A 573 -18.25 30.97 7.04
C TYR A 573 -19.21 29.83 6.70
N ALA A 574 -19.00 29.21 5.55
CA ALA A 574 -19.61 27.97 5.13
C ALA A 574 -18.70 26.78 5.51
N GLU A 575 -19.26 25.72 6.10
CA GLU A 575 -18.54 24.46 6.30
C GLU A 575 -19.41 23.26 5.93
N LEU A 576 -18.82 22.33 5.19
CA LEU A 576 -19.39 21.05 4.83
C LEU A 576 -18.34 19.95 5.04
N ILE A 577 -18.77 18.85 5.66
CA ILE A 577 -18.00 17.62 5.81
C ILE A 577 -18.85 16.47 5.29
N VAL A 578 -18.39 15.77 4.27
CA VAL A 578 -19.03 14.55 3.74
C VAL A 578 -18.21 13.36 4.20
N LYS A 579 -18.87 12.40 4.85
CA LYS A 579 -18.27 11.16 5.37
C LYS A 579 -18.71 9.92 4.60
N GLY A 580 -19.83 10.01 3.89
CA GLY A 580 -20.35 8.90 3.11
C GLY A 580 -21.13 9.38 1.89
N PHE A 581 -20.98 8.67 0.78
CA PHE A 581 -21.76 8.85 -0.43
C PHE A 581 -21.99 7.50 -1.10
N LYS A 582 -23.24 7.15 -1.37
CA LYS A 582 -23.60 5.89 -2.02
C LYS A 582 -24.63 6.16 -3.09
N ILE A 583 -24.52 5.44 -4.21
CA ILE A 583 -25.55 5.39 -5.25
C ILE A 583 -26.16 3.99 -5.21
N ASP A 584 -27.49 3.89 -5.17
CA ASP A 584 -28.17 2.59 -5.20
C ASP A 584 -27.80 1.80 -6.46
N LYS A 585 -27.54 0.50 -6.34
CA LYS A 585 -27.16 -0.42 -7.45
C LYS A 585 -25.95 0.04 -8.27
N PHE A 586 -25.09 0.87 -7.70
CA PHE A 586 -23.83 1.28 -8.27
C PHE A 586 -22.73 0.76 -7.34
N ASN A 587 -21.92 -0.17 -7.84
CA ASN A 587 -20.85 -0.84 -7.09
C ASN A 587 -19.49 -0.28 -7.48
#